data_AF-A0A3A8JXJ2-F1
#
_entry.id   AF-A0A3A8JXJ2-F1
#
_cell.length_a   1.000
_cell.length_b   1.000
_cell.length_c   1.000
_cell.angle_alpha   90.00
_cell.angle_beta   90.00
_cell.angle_gamma   90.00
#
_symmetry.space_group_name_H-M   'P 1'
#
loop_
_entity.id
_entity.type
_entity.pdbx_description
1 polymer ?
#
loop_
_entity_poly.entity_id
_entity_poly.type
_entity_poly.pdbx_seq_one_letter_code
_entity_poly.pdbx_strand_id
1 'polypeptide(L)'
;MRLYRPVGLQELLLIYRSGMRRFPPRLPEQPIFYPVLNEPYARQISLDWNATSPEGAGYVTAFEVEDTHAASFEVQQVGARMHQELWVQAEALDAFNNHIQGRIVVTAADFGPHFIGRIPEAFSLRGKDARTQLEALIGIHGYNGMDFHGEVTANHEAVFLHFPYWEQLANESGPQVLEAIRKVWSGAFPELPLGIQPS
;
A
#
# COMPACT_ATOMS: atom_id res chain seq x y z
N MET A 1 1.70 14.46 -14.11
CA MET A 1 1.01 13.34 -14.79
C MET A 1 0.75 12.29 -13.73
N ARG A 2 -0.51 11.95 -13.54
CA ARG A 2 -0.92 10.93 -12.59
C ARG A 2 -0.74 9.55 -13.19
N LEU A 3 -0.02 8.69 -12.47
CA LEU A 3 0.25 7.31 -12.85
C LEU A 3 -0.15 6.39 -11.70
N TYR A 4 -0.35 5.12 -12.03
CA TYR A 4 -0.75 4.09 -11.09
C TYR A 4 0.22 2.93 -11.13
N ARG A 5 0.37 2.22 -10.01
CA ARG A 5 1.11 0.97 -9.97
C ARG A 5 0.47 -0.01 -8.99
N PRO A 6 0.04 -1.20 -9.46
CA PRO A 6 -0.33 -2.29 -8.57
C PRO A 6 0.94 -2.88 -7.94
N VAL A 7 0.89 -3.14 -6.63
CA VAL A 7 2.01 -3.68 -5.85
C VAL A 7 1.52 -4.77 -4.89
N GLY A 8 2.42 -5.70 -4.53
CA GLY A 8 2.18 -6.68 -3.47
C GLY A 8 2.49 -6.13 -2.07
N LEU A 9 2.32 -6.95 -1.04
CA LEU A 9 2.56 -6.57 0.36
C LEU A 9 4.02 -6.18 0.61
N GLN A 10 4.97 -6.97 0.09
CA GLN A 10 6.40 -6.69 0.32
C GLN A 10 6.87 -5.42 -0.41
N GLU A 11 6.39 -5.20 -1.63
CA GLU A 11 6.73 -3.98 -2.37
C GLU A 11 6.11 -2.74 -1.70
N LEU A 12 4.86 -2.82 -1.21
CA LEU A 12 4.26 -1.74 -0.44
C LEU A 12 5.04 -1.44 0.85
N LEU A 13 5.55 -2.47 1.55
CA LEU A 13 6.39 -2.27 2.74
C LEU A 13 7.69 -1.50 2.40
N LEU A 14 8.32 -1.79 1.27
CA LEU A 14 9.52 -1.07 0.83
C LEU A 14 9.20 0.39 0.45
N ILE A 15 8.06 0.63 -0.19
CA ILE A 15 7.57 1.99 -0.49
C ILE A 15 7.26 2.74 0.82
N TYR A 16 6.63 2.08 1.79
CA TYR A 16 6.35 2.65 3.10
C TYR A 16 7.65 3.07 3.81
N ARG A 17 8.67 2.22 3.81
CA ARG A 17 9.99 2.50 4.40
C ARG A 17 10.74 3.64 3.68
N SER A 18 10.43 3.91 2.41
CA SER A 18 10.94 5.09 1.70
C SER A 18 10.18 6.38 2.04
N GLY A 19 9.23 6.33 2.98
CA GLY A 19 8.35 7.43 3.34
C GLY A 19 7.25 7.67 2.30
N MET A 20 6.88 6.63 1.54
CA MET A 20 5.95 6.71 0.42
C MET A 20 6.43 7.66 -0.68
N ARG A 21 7.74 7.71 -0.96
CA ARG A 21 8.29 8.64 -1.97
C ARG A 21 8.92 7.95 -3.17
N ARG A 22 9.25 6.67 -3.04
CA ARG A 22 10.07 5.95 -4.02
C ARG A 22 9.64 4.49 -4.12
N PHE A 23 9.67 3.96 -5.34
CA PHE A 23 9.59 2.54 -5.60
C PHE A 23 10.96 1.87 -5.38
N PRO A 24 11.02 0.64 -4.85
CA PRO A 24 12.29 -0.07 -4.67
C PRO A 24 12.93 -0.42 -6.02
N PRO A 25 14.26 -0.61 -6.07
CA PRO A 25 14.93 -1.14 -7.25
C PRO A 25 14.29 -2.44 -7.74
N ARG A 26 14.27 -2.66 -9.06
CA ARG A 26 13.77 -3.89 -9.66
C ARG A 26 14.74 -5.05 -9.35
N LEU A 27 14.19 -6.27 -9.31
CA LEU A 27 15.03 -7.46 -9.25
C LEU A 27 15.79 -7.62 -10.58
N PRO A 28 16.98 -8.26 -10.60
CA PRO A 28 17.76 -8.43 -11.83
C PRO A 28 16.99 -9.04 -13.01
N GLU A 29 16.03 -9.93 -12.72
CA GLU A 29 15.16 -10.58 -13.69
C GLU A 29 14.00 -9.71 -14.19
N GLN A 30 13.82 -8.50 -13.65
CA GLN A 30 12.77 -7.56 -13.98
C GLN A 30 13.34 -6.36 -14.74
N PRO A 31 13.48 -6.44 -16.07
CA PRO A 31 14.23 -5.44 -16.86
C PRO A 31 13.55 -4.07 -16.92
N ILE A 32 12.24 -4.02 -16.63
CA ILE A 32 11.45 -2.80 -16.69
C ILE A 32 10.65 -2.56 -15.41
N PHE A 33 10.53 -1.29 -15.08
CA PHE A 33 9.50 -0.73 -14.22
C PHE A 33 8.39 -0.15 -15.10
N TYR A 34 7.16 -0.57 -14.86
CA TYR A 34 6.01 -0.18 -15.67
C TYR A 34 4.88 0.36 -14.80
N PRO A 35 4.71 1.70 -14.73
CA PRO A 35 3.51 2.30 -14.20
C PRO A 35 2.45 2.39 -15.31
N VAL A 36 1.19 2.29 -14.91
CA VAL A 36 0.05 2.33 -15.82
C VAL A 36 -0.64 3.68 -15.78
N LEU A 37 -1.28 4.06 -16.90
CA LEU A 37 -1.85 5.40 -17.05
C LEU A 37 -3.26 5.54 -16.44
N ASN A 38 -3.90 4.43 -16.05
CA ASN A 38 -5.26 4.48 -15.52
C ASN A 38 -5.49 3.47 -14.40
N GLU A 39 -6.28 3.91 -13.43
CA GLU A 39 -6.59 3.14 -12.24
C GLU A 39 -7.37 1.85 -12.51
N PRO A 40 -8.40 1.80 -13.40
CA PRO A 40 -9.12 0.57 -13.65
C PRO A 40 -8.22 -0.58 -14.11
N TYR A 41 -7.20 -0.28 -14.93
CA TYR A 41 -6.21 -1.28 -15.31
C TYR A 41 -5.32 -1.70 -14.15
N ALA A 42 -4.85 -0.76 -13.33
CA ALA A 42 -4.10 -1.10 -12.11
C ALA A 42 -4.90 -2.00 -11.16
N ARG A 43 -6.19 -1.74 -10.99
CA ARG A 43 -7.09 -2.56 -10.18
C ARG A 43 -7.28 -3.96 -10.76
N GLN A 44 -7.40 -4.07 -12.09
CA GLN A 44 -7.45 -5.38 -12.75
C GLN A 44 -6.20 -6.20 -12.43
N ILE A 45 -5.01 -5.61 -12.54
CA ILE A 45 -3.75 -6.31 -12.20
C ILE A 45 -3.71 -6.70 -10.72
N SER A 46 -4.09 -5.77 -9.83
CA SER A 46 -4.14 -6.00 -8.38
C SER A 46 -5.01 -7.21 -8.03
N LEU A 47 -6.22 -7.28 -8.60
CA LEU A 47 -7.18 -8.37 -8.40
C LEU A 47 -6.70 -9.70 -9.00
N ASP A 48 -6.30 -9.68 -10.27
CA ASP A 48 -6.06 -10.92 -11.02
C ASP A 48 -4.72 -11.57 -10.63
N TRP A 49 -3.73 -10.78 -10.21
CA TRP A 49 -2.35 -11.24 -9.99
C TRP A 49 -1.85 -11.06 -8.56
N ASN A 50 -2.02 -9.87 -7.95
CA ASN A 50 -1.43 -9.61 -6.63
C ASN A 50 -2.25 -10.26 -5.51
N ALA A 51 -3.57 -10.14 -5.54
CA ALA A 51 -4.47 -10.76 -4.56
C ALA A 51 -4.48 -12.30 -4.65
N THR A 52 -4.14 -12.87 -5.81
CA THR A 52 -4.01 -14.33 -6.04
C THR A 52 -2.60 -14.86 -5.79
N SER A 53 -1.62 -13.98 -5.54
CA SER A 53 -0.25 -14.36 -5.20
C SER A 53 -0.17 -15.07 -3.84
N PRO A 54 0.96 -15.74 -3.51
CA PRO A 54 1.15 -16.34 -2.19
C PRO A 54 1.02 -15.37 -1.01
N GLU A 55 1.27 -14.07 -1.22
CA GLU A 55 1.07 -13.04 -0.19
C GLU A 55 -0.41 -12.71 0.03
N GLY A 56 -1.26 -12.98 -0.96
CA GLY A 56 -2.70 -12.79 -0.89
C GLY A 56 -3.15 -11.33 -0.83
N ALA A 57 -2.33 -10.37 -1.27
CA ALA A 57 -2.67 -8.95 -1.23
C ALA A 57 -2.19 -8.20 -2.46
N GLY A 58 -3.09 -7.40 -3.02
CA GLY A 58 -2.81 -6.38 -4.03
C GLY A 58 -3.17 -4.99 -3.52
N TYR A 59 -2.33 -4.01 -3.83
CA TYR A 59 -2.57 -2.61 -3.52
C TYR A 59 -2.38 -1.80 -4.79
N VAL A 60 -3.34 -0.96 -5.13
CA VAL A 60 -3.16 0.03 -6.18
C VAL A 60 -2.61 1.30 -5.55
N THR A 61 -1.44 1.70 -6.04
CA THR A 61 -0.83 2.97 -5.70
C THR A 61 -1.04 3.99 -6.80
N ALA A 62 -1.21 5.26 -6.43
CA ALA A 62 -1.24 6.40 -7.33
C ALA A 62 -0.14 7.39 -6.95
N PHE A 63 0.45 8.05 -7.95
CA PHE A 63 1.51 9.03 -7.75
C PHE A 63 1.58 10.01 -8.92
N GLU A 64 2.09 11.20 -8.65
CA GLU A 64 2.30 12.24 -9.66
C GLU A 64 3.76 12.26 -10.10
N VAL A 65 4.00 12.38 -11.40
CA VAL A 65 5.33 12.58 -11.99
C VAL A 65 5.32 13.88 -12.78
N GLU A 66 6.43 14.60 -12.81
CA GLU A 66 6.59 15.78 -13.70
C GLU A 66 6.15 15.48 -15.14
N ASP A 67 5.25 16.29 -15.69
CA ASP A 67 4.66 16.05 -17.02
C ASP A 67 5.72 15.95 -18.12
N THR A 68 6.73 16.81 -18.07
CA THR A 68 7.84 16.82 -19.04
C THR A 68 8.69 15.57 -18.95
N HIS A 69 8.88 15.01 -17.75
CA HIS A 69 9.61 13.76 -17.57
C HIS A 69 8.77 12.57 -18.05
N ALA A 70 7.49 12.50 -17.65
CA ALA A 70 6.59 11.44 -18.07
C ALA A 70 6.39 11.40 -19.60
N ALA A 71 6.30 12.57 -20.25
CA ALA A 71 6.17 12.68 -21.71
C ALA A 71 7.42 12.24 -22.49
N SER A 72 8.56 12.03 -21.82
CA SER A 72 9.76 11.49 -22.46
C SER A 72 9.70 9.98 -22.71
N PHE A 73 8.72 9.29 -22.11
CA PHE A 73 8.49 7.87 -22.30
C PHE A 73 7.38 7.63 -23.33
N GLU A 74 7.58 6.64 -24.21
CA GLU A 74 6.53 6.20 -25.13
C GLU A 74 5.44 5.44 -24.36
N VAL A 75 4.18 5.80 -24.62
CA VAL A 75 3.02 5.07 -24.09
C VAL A 75 2.84 3.78 -24.86
N GLN A 76 3.00 2.65 -24.17
CA GLN A 76 2.81 1.31 -24.70
C GLN A 76 1.36 0.88 -24.49
N GLN A 77 0.74 0.24 -25.49
CA GLN A 77 -0.58 -0.40 -25.35
C GLN A 77 -0.43 -1.92 -25.35
N VAL A 78 -0.63 -2.54 -24.19
CA VAL A 78 -0.46 -3.99 -23.99
C VAL A 78 -1.81 -4.70 -23.97
N GLY A 79 -2.42 -4.84 -25.14
CA GLY A 79 -3.71 -5.49 -25.31
C GLY A 79 -4.85 -4.51 -25.53
N ALA A 80 -5.79 -4.43 -24.59
CA ALA A 80 -6.97 -3.58 -24.74
C ALA A 80 -6.59 -2.10 -24.79
N ARG A 81 -7.48 -1.25 -25.33
CA ARG A 81 -7.22 0.21 -25.46
C ARG A 81 -6.91 0.89 -24.12
N MET A 82 -7.46 0.37 -23.02
CA MET A 82 -7.21 0.87 -21.66
C MET A 82 -5.92 0.32 -21.04
N HIS A 83 -5.25 -0.66 -21.64
CA HIS A 83 -4.04 -1.26 -21.10
C HIS A 83 -2.83 -0.44 -21.54
N GLN A 84 -2.68 0.74 -20.95
CA GLN A 84 -1.63 1.70 -21.28
C GLN A 84 -0.59 1.81 -20.17
N GLU A 85 0.68 1.74 -20.55
CA GLU A 85 1.81 1.73 -19.63
C GLU A 85 2.96 2.62 -20.13
N LEU A 86 3.81 3.07 -19.21
CA LEU A 86 5.15 3.56 -19.55
C LEU A 86 6.15 2.43 -19.28
N TRP A 87 7.18 2.30 -20.09
CA TRP A 87 8.28 1.36 -19.83
C TRP A 87 9.55 2.11 -19.45
N VAL A 88 9.90 2.07 -18.17
CA VAL A 88 11.12 2.65 -17.60
C VAL A 88 12.12 1.53 -17.40
N GLN A 89 13.33 1.65 -17.94
CA GLN A 89 14.39 0.66 -17.71
C GLN A 89 14.71 0.56 -16.21
N ALA A 90 15.00 -0.64 -15.72
CA ALA A 90 15.28 -0.89 -14.30
C ALA A 90 16.38 0.03 -13.76
N GLU A 91 17.42 0.28 -14.55
CA GLU A 91 18.55 1.15 -14.21
C GLU A 91 18.16 2.64 -14.12
N ALA A 92 17.10 3.04 -14.81
CA ALA A 92 16.59 4.41 -14.80
C ALA A 92 15.56 4.67 -13.69
N LEU A 93 15.14 3.63 -12.94
CA LEU A 93 14.11 3.78 -11.89
C LEU A 93 14.55 4.72 -10.76
N ASP A 94 15.83 4.74 -10.40
CA ASP A 94 16.33 5.68 -9.38
C ASP A 94 16.14 7.14 -9.80
N ALA A 95 16.44 7.44 -11.07
CA ALA A 95 16.21 8.76 -11.66
C ALA A 95 14.71 9.07 -11.78
N PHE A 96 13.90 8.11 -12.23
CA PHE A 96 12.45 8.26 -12.32
C PHE A 96 11.82 8.59 -10.97
N ASN A 97 12.26 7.91 -9.90
CA ASN A 97 11.81 8.20 -8.53
C ASN A 97 12.08 9.65 -8.10
N ASN A 98 13.12 10.31 -8.62
CA ASN A 98 13.43 11.70 -8.28
C ASN A 98 12.45 12.70 -8.94
N HIS A 99 11.70 12.27 -9.96
CA HIS A 99 10.66 13.07 -10.59
C HIS A 99 9.26 12.80 -10.01
N ILE A 100 9.13 11.90 -9.02
CA ILE A 100 7.88 11.71 -8.28
C ILE A 100 7.63 12.94 -7.40
N GLN A 101 6.43 13.52 -7.56
CA GLN A 101 5.99 14.68 -6.82
C GLN A 101 5.17 14.25 -5.60
N GLY A 102 5.47 14.82 -4.44
CA GLY A 102 4.73 14.53 -3.22
C GLY A 102 4.97 13.11 -2.71
N ARG A 103 3.88 12.38 -2.45
CA ARG A 103 3.90 11.00 -1.93
C ARG A 103 3.05 10.10 -2.81
N ILE A 104 3.47 8.86 -2.89
CA ILE A 104 2.70 7.73 -3.38
C ILE A 104 1.57 7.47 -2.38
N VAL A 105 0.34 7.30 -2.86
CA VAL A 105 -0.83 7.01 -2.03
C VAL A 105 -1.48 5.69 -2.45
N VAL A 106 -2.13 5.00 -1.53
CA VAL A 106 -2.91 3.78 -1.83
C VAL A 106 -4.34 4.19 -2.17
N THR A 107 -4.84 3.81 -3.35
CA THR A 107 -6.19 4.18 -3.82
C THR A 107 -7.15 2.99 -3.93
N ALA A 108 -6.61 1.77 -3.95
CA ALA A 108 -7.41 0.55 -3.79
C ALA A 108 -6.56 -0.56 -3.14
N ALA A 109 -7.22 -1.55 -2.56
CA ALA A 109 -6.58 -2.75 -2.06
C ALA A 109 -7.53 -3.94 -2.19
N ASP A 110 -6.98 -5.09 -2.55
CA ASP A 110 -7.70 -6.33 -2.80
C ASP A 110 -7.00 -7.48 -2.07
N PHE A 111 -7.76 -8.29 -1.35
CA PHE A 111 -7.21 -9.32 -0.48
C PHE A 111 -7.79 -10.70 -0.84
N GLY A 112 -6.91 -11.66 -1.05
CA GLY A 112 -7.27 -13.05 -1.27
C GLY A 112 -7.66 -13.78 0.02
N PRO A 113 -8.27 -14.98 -0.08
CA PRO A 113 -8.76 -15.74 1.08
C PRO A 113 -7.64 -16.24 2.01
N HIS A 114 -6.38 -16.24 1.55
CA HIS A 114 -5.21 -16.69 2.30
C HIS A 114 -4.36 -15.53 2.84
N PHE A 115 -4.87 -14.29 2.79
CA PHE A 115 -4.13 -13.14 3.30
C PHE A 115 -3.87 -13.27 4.81
N ILE A 116 -2.59 -13.36 5.18
CA ILE A 116 -2.14 -13.38 6.57
C ILE A 116 -1.55 -12.04 7.03
N GLY A 117 -1.08 -11.22 6.08
CA GLY A 117 -0.35 -9.98 6.36
C GLY A 117 1.04 -10.18 6.97
N ARG A 118 1.66 -9.07 7.36
CA ARG A 118 2.93 -9.01 8.10
C ARG A 118 2.69 -9.52 9.53
N ILE A 119 3.53 -10.43 10.00
CA ILE A 119 3.50 -10.91 11.39
C ILE A 119 4.45 -10.05 12.24
N PRO A 120 3.95 -9.25 13.20
CA PRO A 120 4.81 -8.45 14.06
C PRO A 120 5.60 -9.32 15.03
N GLU A 121 6.73 -8.79 15.50
CA GLU A 121 7.58 -9.45 16.50
C GLU A 121 7.45 -8.80 17.89
N ALA A 122 6.76 -7.67 17.98
CA ALA A 122 6.72 -6.82 19.16
C ALA A 122 5.36 -6.86 19.87
N PHE A 123 5.42 -6.73 21.20
CA PHE A 123 4.28 -6.51 22.10
C PHE A 123 3.09 -7.48 21.88
N SER A 124 1.86 -7.00 22.06
CA SER A 124 0.65 -7.82 22.03
C SER A 124 0.26 -8.25 20.63
N LEU A 125 0.78 -7.58 19.59
CA LEU A 125 0.57 -7.99 18.19
C LEU A 125 1.54 -9.08 17.72
N ARG A 126 2.54 -9.43 18.53
CA ARG A 126 3.53 -10.45 18.21
C ARG A 126 2.89 -11.78 17.78
N GLY A 127 3.31 -12.31 16.64
CA GLY A 127 2.90 -13.63 16.17
C GLY A 127 1.45 -13.72 15.66
N LYS A 128 0.74 -12.59 15.55
CA LYS A 128 -0.64 -12.53 15.09
C LYS A 128 -0.71 -12.20 13.61
N ASP A 129 -1.60 -12.87 12.88
CA ASP A 129 -1.98 -12.48 11.52
C ASP A 129 -2.81 -11.18 11.51
N ALA A 130 -3.02 -10.60 10.34
CA ALA A 130 -3.72 -9.33 10.18
C ALA A 130 -5.11 -9.34 10.82
N ARG A 131 -5.86 -10.44 10.72
CA ARG A 131 -7.19 -10.55 11.32
C ARG A 131 -7.12 -10.56 12.84
N THR A 132 -6.26 -11.39 13.41
CA THR A 132 -6.06 -11.54 14.85
C THR A 132 -5.45 -10.26 15.46
N GLN A 133 -4.67 -9.50 14.69
CA GLN A 133 -4.20 -8.17 15.10
C GLN A 133 -5.36 -7.20 15.34
N LEU A 134 -6.35 -7.16 14.44
CA LEU A 134 -7.53 -6.29 14.61
C LEU A 134 -8.30 -6.67 15.88
N GLU A 135 -8.52 -7.96 16.12
CA GLU A 135 -9.19 -8.46 17.34
C GLU A 135 -8.42 -8.06 18.61
N ALA A 136 -7.08 -8.16 18.59
CA ALA A 136 -6.25 -7.71 19.69
C ALA A 136 -6.36 -6.19 19.92
N LEU A 137 -6.33 -5.39 18.86
CA LEU A 137 -6.48 -3.93 18.94
C LEU A 137 -7.86 -3.52 19.49
N ILE A 138 -8.93 -4.23 19.12
CA ILE A 138 -10.27 -4.03 19.69
C ILE A 138 -10.26 -4.26 21.20
N GLY A 139 -9.65 -5.37 21.66
CA GLY A 139 -9.55 -5.69 23.08
C GLY A 139 -8.75 -4.64 23.87
N ILE A 140 -7.61 -4.20 23.33
CA ILE A 140 -6.75 -3.22 24.00
C ILE A 140 -7.41 -1.84 24.04
N HIS A 141 -8.07 -1.43 22.95
CA HIS A 141 -8.82 -0.17 22.89
C HIS A 141 -9.91 -0.07 23.97
N GLY A 142 -10.59 -1.19 24.27
CA GLY A 142 -11.62 -1.26 25.32
C GLY A 142 -11.06 -1.24 26.75
N TYR A 143 -9.76 -1.45 26.94
CA TYR A 143 -9.13 -1.60 28.26
C TYR A 143 -8.20 -0.43 28.62
N ASN A 144 -7.27 -0.05 27.74
CA ASN A 144 -6.24 0.95 28.03
C ASN A 144 -5.81 1.73 26.76
N GLY A 145 -6.13 3.03 26.73
CA GLY A 145 -5.78 3.90 25.62
C GLY A 145 -4.27 4.16 25.43
N MET A 146 -3.46 4.09 26.49
CA MET A 146 -2.00 4.25 26.41
C MET A 146 -1.36 3.01 25.76
N ASP A 147 -1.77 1.82 26.18
CA ASP A 147 -1.30 0.56 25.58
C ASP A 147 -1.73 0.49 24.11
N PHE A 148 -2.98 0.90 23.80
CA PHE A 148 -3.47 0.98 22.43
C PHE A 148 -2.62 1.91 21.56
N HIS A 149 -2.31 3.10 22.05
CA HIS A 149 -1.43 4.03 21.36
C HIS A 149 -0.03 3.42 21.14
N GLY A 150 0.53 2.77 22.18
CA GLY A 150 1.81 2.08 22.11
C GLY A 150 1.83 1.00 21.03
N GLU A 151 0.81 0.15 20.97
CA GLU A 151 0.70 -0.93 19.98
C GLU A 151 0.63 -0.39 18.55
N VAL A 152 -0.22 0.63 18.32
CA VAL A 152 -0.38 1.22 16.98
C VAL A 152 0.91 1.86 16.49
N THR A 153 1.63 2.57 17.37
CA THR A 153 2.87 3.27 17.00
C THR A 153 4.07 2.33 16.90
N ALA A 154 4.17 1.33 17.78
CA ALA A 154 5.27 0.36 17.73
C ALA A 154 5.15 -0.60 16.54
N ASN A 155 3.94 -0.97 16.14
CA ASN A 155 3.68 -1.88 15.03
C ASN A 155 3.23 -1.14 13.75
N HIS A 156 3.70 0.09 13.57
CA HIS A 156 3.25 1.00 12.52
C HIS A 156 3.32 0.43 11.10
N GLU A 157 4.32 -0.41 10.79
CA GLU A 157 4.40 -1.08 9.48
C GLU A 157 3.21 -2.03 9.25
N ALA A 158 2.88 -2.86 10.25
CA ALA A 158 1.76 -3.78 10.15
C ALA A 158 0.43 -3.00 10.12
N VAL A 159 0.29 -1.96 10.95
CA VAL A 159 -0.87 -1.08 10.92
C VAL A 159 -1.07 -0.45 9.55
N PHE A 160 -0.02 0.15 8.96
CA PHE A 160 -0.12 0.77 7.64
C PHE A 160 -0.59 -0.20 6.56
N LEU A 161 0.05 -1.37 6.50
CA LEU A 161 -0.21 -2.38 5.47
C LEU A 161 -1.60 -2.99 5.63
N HIS A 162 -2.04 -3.26 6.86
CA HIS A 162 -3.29 -4.00 7.11
C HIS A 162 -4.50 -3.11 7.25
N PHE A 163 -4.33 -1.79 7.40
CA PHE A 163 -5.48 -0.90 7.60
C PHE A 163 -6.53 -1.02 6.48
N PRO A 164 -6.17 -1.03 5.18
CA PRO A 164 -7.17 -1.24 4.12
C PRO A 164 -7.92 -2.58 4.23
N TYR A 165 -7.26 -3.63 4.73
CA TYR A 165 -7.90 -4.92 5.00
C TYR A 165 -8.89 -4.82 6.15
N TRP A 166 -8.50 -4.14 7.24
CA TRP A 166 -9.36 -3.92 8.39
C TRP A 166 -10.57 -3.05 8.06
N GLU A 167 -10.44 -2.07 7.16
CA GLU A 167 -11.57 -1.29 6.64
C GLU A 167 -12.61 -2.18 5.95
N GLN A 168 -12.18 -3.19 5.20
CA GLN A 168 -13.08 -4.14 4.54
C GLN A 168 -13.75 -5.11 5.52
N LEU A 169 -13.03 -5.52 6.59
CA LEU A 169 -13.56 -6.40 7.63
C LEU A 169 -14.52 -5.71 8.60
N ALA A 170 -14.23 -4.47 9.00
CA ALA A 170 -14.89 -3.82 10.14
C ALA A 170 -16.30 -3.28 9.84
N ASN A 171 -16.78 -3.41 8.60
CA ASN A 171 -18.13 -2.99 8.18
C ASN A 171 -19.27 -3.60 9.02
N GLU A 172 -18.99 -4.63 9.83
CA GLU A 172 -20.01 -5.31 10.64
C GLU A 172 -19.82 -5.19 12.16
N SER A 173 -18.67 -4.77 12.72
CA SER A 173 -18.45 -4.83 14.18
C SER A 173 -17.37 -3.91 14.80
N GLY A 174 -16.60 -3.13 14.03
CA GLY A 174 -15.40 -2.45 14.57
C GLY A 174 -15.11 -1.00 14.13
N PRO A 175 -16.09 -0.15 13.74
CA PRO A 175 -15.77 1.18 13.20
C PRO A 175 -15.02 2.09 14.20
N GLN A 176 -15.32 1.95 15.50
CA GLN A 176 -14.71 2.77 16.56
C GLN A 176 -13.20 2.51 16.71
N VAL A 177 -12.75 1.25 16.56
CA VAL A 177 -11.30 0.95 16.66
C VAL A 177 -10.57 1.52 15.45
N LEU A 178 -11.17 1.51 14.25
CA LEU A 178 -10.55 2.07 13.06
C LEU A 178 -10.39 3.60 13.18
N GLU A 179 -11.40 4.28 13.71
CA GLU A 179 -11.32 5.71 14.00
C GLU A 179 -10.23 6.00 15.05
N ALA A 180 -10.13 5.19 16.10
CA ALA A 180 -9.10 5.32 17.12
C ALA A 180 -7.69 5.10 16.54
N ILE A 181 -7.51 4.10 15.67
CA ILE A 181 -6.24 3.88 14.95
C ILE A 181 -5.92 5.11 14.10
N ARG A 182 -6.86 5.63 13.31
CA ARG A 182 -6.66 6.86 12.50
C ARG A 182 -6.26 8.05 13.34
N LYS A 183 -6.86 8.21 14.53
CA LYS A 183 -6.52 9.27 15.48
C LYS A 183 -5.09 9.15 15.99
N VAL A 184 -4.68 7.96 16.45
CA VAL A 184 -3.29 7.71 16.87
C VAL A 184 -2.33 7.95 15.71
N TRP A 185 -2.67 7.42 14.53
CA TRP A 185 -1.86 7.53 13.33
C TRP A 185 -1.62 8.98 12.90
N SER A 186 -2.66 9.79 12.82
CA SER A 186 -2.53 11.21 12.42
C SER A 186 -1.69 12.03 13.39
N GLY A 187 -1.64 11.65 14.67
CA GLY A 187 -0.75 12.27 15.66
C GLY A 187 0.71 11.82 15.51
N ALA A 188 0.95 10.53 15.30
CA ALA A 188 2.29 9.95 15.26
C ALA A 188 2.98 10.07 13.88
N PHE A 189 2.21 9.99 12.80
CA PHE A 189 2.67 9.99 11.40
C PHE A 189 1.85 10.98 10.56
N PRO A 190 1.83 12.28 10.90
CA PRO A 190 0.95 13.29 10.29
C PRO A 190 1.12 13.42 8.77
N GLU A 191 2.29 13.04 8.28
CA GLU A 191 2.70 13.14 6.90
C GLU A 191 2.29 11.95 6.02
N LEU A 192 1.85 10.83 6.62
CA LEU A 192 1.54 9.59 5.93
C LEU A 192 0.04 9.32 6.03
N PRO A 193 -0.73 9.43 4.93
CA PRO A 193 -2.13 9.08 4.97
C PRO A 193 -2.32 7.58 5.23
N LEU A 194 -3.30 7.21 6.06
CA LEU A 194 -3.62 5.83 6.41
C LEU A 194 -4.87 5.35 5.65
N GLY A 195 -4.84 4.12 5.17
CA GLY A 195 -5.96 3.49 4.46
C GLY A 195 -6.11 3.97 3.03
N ILE A 196 -7.25 3.63 2.42
CA ILE A 196 -7.56 4.00 1.04
C ILE A 196 -7.78 5.51 0.90
N GLN A 197 -7.06 6.14 -0.02
CA GLN A 197 -7.17 7.54 -0.37
C GLN A 197 -8.06 7.70 -1.61
N PRO A 198 -8.83 8.80 -1.71
CA PRO A 198 -9.57 9.10 -2.92
C PRO A 198 -8.62 9.30 -4.10
N SER A 199 -8.99 8.70 -5.23
CA SER A 199 -8.27 8.81 -6.50
C SER A 199 -8.39 10.18 -7.15
#